data_AF-A0AAV6VG44-F1
#
_entry.id   AF-A0AAV6VG44-F1
#
_cell.length_a   1.000
_cell.length_b   1.000
_cell.length_c   1.000
_cell.angle_alpha   90.00
_cell.angle_beta   90.00
_cell.angle_gamma   90.00
#
_symmetry.space_group_name_H-M   'P 1'
#
loop_
_entity.id
_entity.type
_entity.pdbx_description
1 polymer ?
#
loop_
_entity_poly.entity_id
_entity_poly.type
_entity_poly.pdbx_seq_one_letter_code
_entity_poly.pdbx_strand_id
1 'polypeptide(L)'
;MMNGHENDVFNSDDDQAIIAKYDAGRCSTNEILSWEDPALEVYHVTDRYGFIHDHRLPEKLTAHETKIRERENERIGKWLKMIKKWEKYTNTEKDKLRQRVYKGIPNAVRGEVWSRLLGVPRIKVEQEGKYEEMVQQSRLYSTDIKQIDLDVNRTFRNNIMFRERFGPKQQSLFQVLSAYSVYNAEVGYCQGMSQIAGLLLMFMNDEDTFWALSVLMTDRKHGMHGFFIPGFPKLSRFQEHHDKLLSKFLPKLKKHMDKFSIHSSLYTLKWFFQCFLDRVPFTLTLRLWDAFILDGEVILTAMSFTLLKLHKKTLMKMDMDELIEFLQIKLEQDFGYYDDVAIDALQNTILDLQKHKLHLPGVAHPNELPQKPFGLITRPESSNTRRTLSNGGQSTLSNESSATINRLAVESPTSRDLETTSVDAPTFFATQQKQSESNDLSTASELSSPSSANVGYPLQRAVSLYDNVDLEESVQAAIKKSSPIPSRMNSPHAISLYVPYEDPPNGLVPVGASSRMSSPVSSRNGGLIPNEQI
;
A
#
# COMPACT_ATOMS: atom_id res chain seq x y z
N MET A 1 45.36 -25.47 30.19
CA MET A 1 44.44 -26.04 29.18
C MET A 1 43.60 -24.90 28.66
N MET A 2 43.57 -24.70 27.34
CA MET A 2 42.63 -23.76 26.71
C MET A 2 41.27 -24.46 26.65
N ASN A 3 40.25 -23.92 27.30
CA ASN A 3 38.87 -24.32 27.01
C ASN A 3 38.42 -23.46 25.82
N GLY A 4 38.07 -24.12 24.71
CA GLY A 4 37.67 -23.44 23.49
C GLY A 4 36.38 -22.67 23.69
N HIS A 5 36.33 -21.44 23.16
CA HIS A 5 35.08 -20.86 22.74
C HIS A 5 34.67 -21.57 21.44
N GLU A 6 33.79 -22.56 21.54
CA GLU A 6 33.01 -22.99 20.38
C GLU A 6 32.15 -21.78 19.95
N ASN A 7 32.40 -21.29 18.74
CA ASN A 7 31.59 -20.25 18.14
C ASN A 7 30.28 -20.89 17.68
N ASP A 8 29.27 -20.91 18.55
CA ASP A 8 27.91 -21.40 18.27
C ASP A 8 27.22 -20.52 17.20
N VAL A 9 27.59 -20.75 15.94
CA VAL A 9 26.86 -20.27 14.76
C VAL A 9 25.71 -21.25 14.51
N PHE A 10 24.48 -20.76 14.52
CA PHE A 10 23.28 -21.59 14.33
C PHE A 10 22.89 -21.75 12.86
N ASN A 11 23.31 -20.82 12.01
CA ASN A 11 23.10 -20.89 10.56
C ASN A 11 23.91 -22.07 9.97
N SER A 12 23.27 -22.88 9.11
CA SER A 12 23.94 -24.01 8.45
C SER A 12 24.94 -23.55 7.38
N ASP A 13 25.85 -24.44 6.95
CA ASP A 13 26.81 -24.14 5.88
C ASP A 13 26.11 -23.66 4.58
N ASP A 14 24.94 -24.21 4.27
CA ASP A 14 24.09 -23.76 3.17
C ASP A 14 23.60 -22.30 3.38
N ASP A 15 23.22 -21.94 4.61
CA ASP A 15 22.73 -20.59 4.92
C ASP A 15 23.87 -19.58 4.82
N GLN A 16 25.09 -19.96 5.26
CA GLN A 16 26.30 -19.16 5.07
C GLN A 16 26.64 -19.01 3.58
N ALA A 17 26.48 -20.07 2.77
CA ALA A 17 26.67 -19.99 1.33
C ALA A 17 25.65 -19.05 0.66
N ILE A 18 24.39 -19.03 1.10
CA ILE A 18 23.37 -18.08 0.62
C ILE A 18 23.75 -16.65 1.02
N ILE A 19 24.11 -16.42 2.29
CA ILE A 19 24.54 -15.10 2.78
C ILE A 19 25.74 -14.56 1.98
N ALA A 20 26.74 -15.40 1.74
CA ALA A 20 27.92 -15.03 0.95
C ALA A 20 27.57 -14.62 -0.49
N LYS A 21 26.56 -15.25 -1.11
CA LYS A 21 26.07 -14.84 -2.45
C LYS A 21 25.48 -13.42 -2.41
N TYR A 22 24.68 -13.08 -1.40
CA TYR A 22 24.15 -11.73 -1.24
C TYR A 22 25.23 -10.69 -0.96
N ASP A 23 26.24 -11.03 -0.14
CA ASP A 23 27.36 -10.12 0.17
C ASP A 23 28.25 -9.84 -1.04
N ALA A 24 28.49 -10.85 -1.88
CA ALA A 24 29.20 -10.69 -3.14
C ALA A 24 28.37 -9.97 -4.22
N GLY A 25 27.05 -9.91 -4.05
CA GLY A 25 26.11 -9.31 -4.98
C GLY A 25 26.09 -10.00 -6.35
N ARG A 26 25.78 -9.26 -7.41
CA ARG A 26 25.79 -9.79 -8.77
C ARG A 26 27.22 -9.79 -9.33
N CYS A 27 27.88 -10.94 -9.25
CA CYS A 27 29.28 -11.14 -9.66
C CYS A 27 29.49 -12.46 -10.41
N SER A 28 30.61 -12.61 -11.13
CA SER A 28 30.92 -13.81 -11.93
C SER A 28 31.19 -15.08 -11.12
N THR A 29 31.34 -14.97 -9.79
CA THR A 29 31.50 -16.13 -8.89
C THR A 29 30.18 -16.68 -8.38
N ASN A 30 29.08 -15.94 -8.54
CA ASN A 30 27.75 -16.42 -8.20
C ASN A 30 27.16 -17.11 -9.43
N GLU A 31 27.00 -18.43 -9.37
CA GLU A 31 26.19 -19.16 -10.34
C GLU A 31 24.73 -18.70 -10.25
N ILE A 32 24.29 -18.00 -11.29
CA ILE A 32 22.92 -17.51 -11.49
C ILE A 32 22.31 -18.37 -12.60
N LEU A 33 21.16 -19.00 -12.32
CA LEU A 33 20.50 -19.84 -13.31
C LEU A 33 19.92 -18.96 -14.43
N SER A 34 19.86 -19.46 -15.66
CA SER A 34 19.46 -18.64 -16.82
C SER A 34 18.06 -18.02 -16.69
N TRP A 35 17.15 -18.64 -15.94
CA TRP A 35 15.79 -18.12 -15.64
C TRP A 35 15.76 -17.10 -14.47
N GLU A 36 16.85 -16.98 -13.73
CA GLU A 36 17.10 -15.90 -12.75
C GLU A 36 17.71 -14.66 -13.41
N ASP A 37 18.13 -14.75 -14.68
CA ASP A 37 18.70 -13.62 -15.40
C ASP A 37 17.64 -12.77 -16.11
N PRO A 38 17.61 -11.44 -15.87
CA PRO A 38 16.76 -10.50 -16.60
C PRO A 38 16.85 -10.59 -18.14
N ALA A 39 17.98 -11.03 -18.69
CA ALA A 39 18.27 -11.02 -20.12
C ALA A 39 17.62 -12.16 -20.92
N LEU A 40 16.99 -13.15 -20.26
CA LEU A 40 16.30 -14.25 -20.94
C LEU A 40 14.99 -13.80 -21.64
N GLU A 41 14.37 -12.73 -21.13
CA GLU A 41 13.19 -12.09 -21.73
C GLU A 41 13.60 -10.78 -22.41
N VAL A 42 13.28 -10.64 -23.70
CA VAL A 42 13.65 -9.46 -24.48
C VAL A 42 12.80 -8.26 -24.05
N TYR A 43 13.41 -7.26 -23.41
CA TYR A 43 12.72 -6.12 -22.77
C TYR A 43 11.82 -5.30 -23.72
N HIS A 44 10.54 -5.12 -23.36
CA HIS A 44 9.57 -4.40 -24.21
C HIS A 44 8.86 -3.17 -23.58
N VAL A 45 9.12 -2.82 -22.31
CA VAL A 45 9.17 -1.46 -21.67
C VAL A 45 8.74 -1.53 -20.18
N THR A 46 9.33 -0.67 -19.32
CA THR A 46 8.97 -0.47 -17.90
C THR A 46 7.92 0.62 -17.67
N ASP A 47 7.25 0.61 -16.53
CA ASP A 47 6.33 1.64 -16.05
C ASP A 47 6.94 2.54 -14.93
N ARG A 48 6.24 3.59 -14.45
CA ARG A 48 6.75 4.57 -13.44
C ARG A 48 6.97 3.99 -12.05
N TYR A 49 6.44 2.81 -11.80
CA TYR A 49 6.63 2.07 -10.57
C TYR A 49 7.73 1.02 -10.75
N GLY A 50 8.22 0.84 -11.97
CA GLY A 50 9.28 -0.08 -12.37
C GLY A 50 8.78 -1.37 -13.00
N PHE A 51 7.47 -1.59 -13.14
CA PHE A 51 6.95 -2.86 -13.65
C PHE A 51 7.11 -2.99 -15.16
N ILE A 52 7.51 -4.16 -15.62
CA ILE A 52 7.75 -4.50 -17.02
C ILE A 52 6.46 -5.05 -17.61
N HIS A 53 6.15 -4.62 -18.83
CA HIS A 53 4.95 -5.02 -19.56
C HIS A 53 5.31 -5.67 -20.90
N ASP A 54 4.56 -6.70 -21.29
CA ASP A 54 4.75 -7.45 -22.55
C ASP A 54 4.43 -6.63 -23.81
N HIS A 55 3.82 -5.45 -23.63
CA HIS A 55 3.39 -4.57 -24.70
C HIS A 55 4.11 -3.23 -24.62
N ARG A 56 4.64 -2.81 -25.77
CA ARG A 56 5.34 -1.52 -25.91
C ARG A 56 4.42 -0.38 -25.50
N LEU A 57 4.90 0.49 -24.60
CA LEU A 57 4.19 1.73 -24.27
C LEU A 57 3.94 2.57 -25.54
N PRO A 58 2.88 3.39 -25.55
CA PRO A 58 2.73 4.42 -26.57
C PRO A 58 3.92 5.39 -26.56
N GLU A 59 4.06 6.24 -27.59
CA GLU A 59 5.21 7.16 -27.71
C GLU A 59 4.92 8.60 -27.20
N LYS A 60 3.67 8.93 -26.87
CA LYS A 60 3.27 10.24 -26.30
C LYS A 60 2.19 10.09 -25.24
N LEU A 61 2.34 10.85 -24.15
CA LEU A 61 1.33 11.00 -23.10
C LEU A 61 -0.03 11.36 -23.71
N THR A 62 -1.10 10.70 -23.28
CA THR A 62 -2.46 11.18 -23.63
C THR A 62 -2.74 12.54 -22.96
N ALA A 63 -3.75 13.26 -23.45
CA ALA A 63 -4.20 14.51 -22.81
C ALA A 63 -4.70 14.28 -21.37
N HIS A 64 -5.25 13.10 -21.09
CA HIS A 64 -5.66 12.68 -19.76
C HIS A 64 -4.46 12.49 -18.83
N GLU A 65 -3.46 11.71 -19.27
CA GLU A 65 -2.21 11.47 -18.57
C GLU A 65 -1.43 12.76 -18.26
N THR A 66 -1.31 13.65 -19.25
CA THR A 66 -0.70 14.96 -19.07
C THR A 66 -1.38 15.75 -17.94
N LYS A 67 -2.72 15.73 -17.90
CA LYS A 67 -3.51 16.39 -16.85
C LYS A 67 -3.34 15.75 -15.47
N ILE A 68 -3.07 14.43 -15.39
CA ILE A 68 -2.69 13.78 -14.12
C ILE A 68 -1.29 14.25 -13.70
N ARG A 69 -0.32 14.34 -14.63
CA ARG A 69 1.05 14.86 -14.36
C ARG A 69 1.04 16.23 -13.71
N GLU A 70 0.27 17.15 -14.29
CA GLU A 70 0.18 18.51 -13.75
C GLU A 70 -0.48 18.55 -12.37
N ARG A 71 -1.53 17.74 -12.17
CA ARG A 71 -2.20 17.59 -10.87
C ARG A 71 -1.26 16.98 -9.82
N GLU A 72 -0.41 16.03 -10.18
CA GLU A 72 0.58 15.45 -9.27
C GLU A 72 1.69 16.45 -8.91
N ASN A 73 2.24 17.17 -9.89
CA ASN A 73 3.22 18.24 -9.65
C ASN A 73 2.67 19.35 -8.74
N GLU A 74 1.40 19.74 -8.94
CA GLU A 74 0.69 20.63 -8.02
C GLU A 74 0.53 20.07 -6.60
N ARG A 75 0.32 18.75 -6.47
CA ARG A 75 0.25 18.07 -5.16
C ARG A 75 1.63 18.04 -4.49
N ILE A 76 2.72 17.79 -5.22
CA ILE A 76 4.10 17.83 -4.71
C ILE A 76 4.38 19.19 -4.03
N GLY A 77 4.10 20.31 -4.72
CA GLY A 77 4.31 21.64 -4.14
C GLY A 77 3.46 21.94 -2.89
N LYS A 78 2.33 21.26 -2.72
CA LYS A 78 1.47 21.34 -1.50
C LYS A 78 2.02 20.44 -0.38
N TRP A 79 2.49 19.23 -0.72
CA TRP A 79 3.11 18.30 0.23
C TRP A 79 4.45 18.78 0.78
N LEU A 80 5.34 19.35 -0.05
CA LEU A 80 6.59 19.95 0.41
C LEU A 80 6.35 21.08 1.44
N LYS A 81 5.26 21.85 1.30
CA LYS A 81 4.84 22.86 2.29
C LYS A 81 4.28 22.25 3.58
N MET A 82 3.71 21.04 3.52
CA MET A 82 3.22 20.30 4.68
C MET A 82 4.36 19.63 5.46
N ILE A 83 5.29 18.97 4.76
CA ILE A 83 6.48 18.32 5.34
C ILE A 83 7.34 19.35 6.10
N LYS A 84 7.57 20.53 5.51
CA LYS A 84 8.28 21.66 6.18
C LYS A 84 7.58 22.21 7.42
N LYS A 85 6.31 21.89 7.67
CA LYS A 85 5.53 22.34 8.83
C LYS A 85 4.77 21.16 9.47
N TRP A 86 5.41 20.00 9.53
CA TRP A 86 4.80 18.71 9.83
C TRP A 86 3.93 18.73 11.10
N GLU A 87 4.48 19.22 12.20
CA GLU A 87 3.79 19.31 13.50
C GLU A 87 2.47 20.08 13.43
N LYS A 88 2.39 21.14 12.62
CA LYS A 88 1.15 21.89 12.43
C LYS A 88 0.05 21.00 11.85
N TYR A 89 0.40 20.12 10.91
CA TYR A 89 -0.52 19.23 10.22
C TYR A 89 -0.83 17.95 10.99
N THR A 90 0.10 17.44 11.80
CA THR A 90 -0.15 16.30 12.69
C THR A 90 -0.90 16.69 13.96
N ASN A 91 -0.72 17.91 14.47
CA ASN A 91 -1.28 18.31 15.77
C ASN A 91 -2.56 19.12 15.61
N THR A 92 -2.57 20.12 14.72
CA THR A 92 -3.67 21.11 14.59
C THR A 92 -4.53 20.91 13.34
N GLU A 93 -3.93 20.73 12.16
CA GLU A 93 -4.65 20.59 10.88
C GLU A 93 -4.82 19.11 10.45
N LYS A 94 -5.15 18.23 11.40
CA LYS A 94 -5.27 16.76 11.21
C LYS A 94 -6.19 16.37 10.06
N ASP A 95 -7.37 16.97 9.96
CA ASP A 95 -8.34 16.67 8.90
C ASP A 95 -7.81 17.02 7.50
N LYS A 96 -6.96 18.05 7.41
CA LYS A 96 -6.33 18.48 6.16
C LYS A 96 -5.15 17.59 5.80
N LEU A 97 -4.42 17.04 6.78
CA LEU A 97 -3.47 15.95 6.53
C LEU A 97 -4.22 14.72 5.99
N ARG A 98 -5.27 14.27 6.68
CA ARG A 98 -6.10 13.14 6.26
C ARG A 98 -6.68 13.32 4.87
N GLN A 99 -7.30 14.47 4.58
CA GLN A 99 -7.83 14.77 3.23
C GLN A 99 -6.75 14.74 2.14
N ARG A 100 -5.48 15.06 2.46
CA ARG A 100 -4.39 15.02 1.49
C ARG A 100 -3.89 13.61 1.26
N VAL A 101 -3.75 12.80 2.30
CA VAL A 101 -3.48 11.36 2.20
C VAL A 101 -4.54 10.67 1.34
N TYR A 102 -5.82 10.86 1.64
CA TYR A 102 -6.92 10.28 0.86
C TYR A 102 -7.01 10.81 -0.58
N LYS A 103 -6.43 11.97 -0.90
CA LYS A 103 -6.28 12.48 -2.28
C LYS A 103 -5.04 11.93 -3.02
N GLY A 104 -4.16 11.21 -2.33
CA GLY A 104 -2.96 10.60 -2.88
C GLY A 104 -1.68 11.36 -2.51
N ILE A 105 -0.73 10.63 -1.93
CA ILE A 105 0.64 11.08 -1.74
C ILE A 105 1.39 10.87 -3.07
N PRO A 106 1.99 11.90 -3.69
CA PRO A 106 2.84 11.73 -4.88
C PRO A 106 4.01 10.79 -4.60
N ASN A 107 4.43 10.01 -5.61
CA ASN A 107 5.55 9.06 -5.46
C ASN A 107 6.78 9.74 -4.84
N ALA A 108 7.08 10.96 -5.29
CA ALA A 108 8.27 11.73 -4.93
C ALA A 108 8.41 12.12 -3.46
N VAL A 109 7.34 12.03 -2.67
CA VAL A 109 7.37 12.35 -1.23
C VAL A 109 6.83 11.20 -0.39
N ARG A 110 6.56 10.03 -0.99
CA ARG A 110 5.87 8.93 -0.31
C ARG A 110 6.69 8.34 0.82
N GLY A 111 7.96 8.01 0.59
CA GLY A 111 8.87 7.48 1.61
C GLY A 111 8.94 8.39 2.84
N GLU A 112 9.21 9.69 2.61
CA GLU A 112 9.27 10.71 3.66
C GLU A 112 7.94 10.85 4.45
N VAL A 113 6.79 10.87 3.76
CA VAL A 113 5.49 11.00 4.44
C VAL A 113 5.13 9.71 5.20
N TRP A 114 5.36 8.54 4.62
CA TRP A 114 5.14 7.25 5.27
C TRP A 114 6.03 7.09 6.51
N SER A 115 7.34 7.37 6.38
CA SER A 115 8.32 7.36 7.48
C SER A 115 7.87 8.25 8.65
N ARG A 116 7.43 9.47 8.36
CA ARG A 116 6.90 10.39 9.38
C ARG A 116 5.54 9.98 9.97
N LEU A 117 4.64 9.35 9.20
CA LEU A 117 3.36 8.85 9.71
C LEU A 117 3.53 7.63 10.62
N LEU A 118 4.53 6.80 10.35
CA LEU A 118 4.93 5.65 11.19
C LEU A 118 5.84 6.06 12.36
N GLY A 119 6.35 7.30 12.39
CA GLY A 119 7.22 7.79 13.45
C GLY A 119 8.65 7.25 13.41
N VAL A 120 9.07 6.68 12.27
CA VAL A 120 10.40 6.07 12.04
C VAL A 120 11.56 6.99 12.47
N PRO A 121 11.58 8.31 12.17
CA PRO A 121 12.68 9.17 12.58
C PRO A 121 12.88 9.27 14.10
N ARG A 122 11.82 9.08 14.89
CA ARG A 122 11.92 9.05 16.36
C ARG A 122 12.56 7.73 16.81
N ILE A 123 12.08 6.61 16.27
CA ILE A 123 12.52 5.27 16.66
C ILE A 123 14.00 5.07 16.31
N LYS A 124 14.46 5.59 15.17
CA LYS A 124 15.88 5.57 14.78
C LYS A 124 16.81 6.26 15.79
N VAL A 125 16.37 7.38 16.37
CA VAL A 125 17.11 8.08 17.44
C VAL A 125 16.99 7.32 18.77
N GLU A 126 15.84 6.72 19.07
CA GLU A 126 15.60 5.92 20.27
C GLU A 126 16.34 4.57 20.26
N GLN A 127 16.78 4.09 19.08
CA GLN A 127 17.36 2.75 18.84
C GLN A 127 18.57 2.80 17.89
N GLU A 128 19.40 3.82 18.01
CA GLU A 128 20.59 4.04 17.16
C GLU A 128 21.51 2.80 17.11
N GLY A 129 21.93 2.38 15.92
CA GLY A 129 22.78 1.22 15.69
C GLY A 129 22.09 -0.16 15.82
N LYS A 130 20.81 -0.21 16.22
CA LYS A 130 20.11 -1.48 16.47
C LYS A 130 19.80 -2.25 15.18
N TYR A 131 19.63 -1.56 14.05
CA TYR A 131 19.43 -2.24 12.76
C TYR A 131 20.70 -2.98 12.32
N GLU A 132 21.85 -2.32 12.39
CA GLU A 132 23.17 -2.88 12.07
C GLU A 132 23.49 -4.07 12.99
N GLU A 133 23.15 -3.96 14.28
CA GLU A 133 23.20 -5.07 15.22
C GLU A 133 22.35 -6.26 14.73
N MET A 134 21.09 -6.04 14.35
CA MET A 134 20.20 -7.12 13.88
C MET A 134 20.66 -7.73 12.55
N VAL A 135 21.24 -6.96 11.62
CA VAL A 135 21.87 -7.48 10.39
C VAL A 135 23.06 -8.40 10.73
N GLN A 136 23.87 -8.05 11.73
CA GLN A 136 24.95 -8.92 12.20
C GLN A 136 24.41 -10.18 12.88
N GLN A 137 23.42 -10.05 13.76
CA GLN A 137 22.80 -11.18 14.45
C GLN A 137 22.12 -12.16 13.47
N SER A 138 21.47 -11.67 12.41
CA SER A 138 20.79 -12.54 11.45
C SER A 138 21.73 -13.48 10.68
N ARG A 139 22.97 -13.06 10.48
CA ARG A 139 24.03 -13.86 9.83
C ARG A 139 24.53 -15.03 10.69
N LEU A 140 24.20 -15.02 11.98
CA LEU A 140 24.62 -16.03 12.94
C LEU A 140 23.46 -16.90 13.44
N TYR A 141 22.24 -16.33 13.53
CA TYR A 141 21.12 -16.91 14.27
C TYR A 141 19.78 -16.98 13.51
N SER A 142 19.68 -16.50 12.26
CA SER A 142 18.42 -16.57 11.50
C SER A 142 18.17 -17.98 10.96
N THR A 143 17.15 -18.66 11.48
CA THR A 143 16.72 -19.98 10.99
C THR A 143 16.03 -19.94 9.63
N ASP A 144 15.77 -18.74 9.09
CA ASP A 144 14.81 -18.53 8.00
C ASP A 144 15.48 -18.14 6.68
N ILE A 145 16.83 -18.09 6.62
CA ILE A 145 17.65 -17.63 5.48
C ILE A 145 17.21 -18.26 4.15
N LYS A 146 17.07 -19.60 4.11
CA LYS A 146 16.60 -20.33 2.91
C LYS A 146 15.20 -19.90 2.45
N GLN A 147 14.27 -19.66 3.37
CA GLN A 147 12.91 -19.25 3.00
C GLN A 147 12.86 -17.78 2.57
N ILE A 148 13.67 -16.93 3.19
CA ILE A 148 13.86 -15.53 2.78
C ILE A 148 14.44 -15.47 1.37
N ASP A 149 15.46 -16.27 1.04
CA ASP A 149 16.07 -16.31 -0.29
C ASP A 149 15.08 -16.71 -1.40
N LEU A 150 14.31 -17.78 -1.16
CA LEU A 150 13.25 -18.23 -2.07
C LEU A 150 12.19 -17.15 -2.29
N ASP A 151 11.82 -16.41 -1.24
CA ASP A 151 10.82 -15.34 -1.33
C ASP A 151 11.38 -14.08 -1.99
N VAL A 152 12.63 -13.70 -1.73
CA VAL A 152 13.32 -12.59 -2.42
C VAL A 152 13.37 -12.84 -3.93
N ASN A 153 13.70 -14.06 -4.36
CA ASN A 153 13.81 -14.41 -5.79
C ASN A 153 12.46 -14.37 -6.55
N ARG A 154 11.32 -14.35 -5.86
CA ARG A 154 9.97 -14.23 -6.46
C ARG A 154 9.24 -12.92 -6.15
N THR A 155 9.79 -12.09 -5.27
CA THR A 155 9.19 -10.81 -4.86
C THR A 155 9.42 -9.74 -5.92
N PHE A 156 8.33 -9.19 -6.48
CA PHE A 156 8.35 -8.18 -7.54
C PHE A 156 9.32 -8.48 -8.72
N ARG A 157 9.42 -9.74 -9.16
CA ARG A 157 10.30 -10.14 -10.29
C ARG A 157 10.02 -9.41 -11.61
N ASN A 158 8.77 -8.97 -11.80
CA ASN A 158 8.36 -8.13 -12.93
C ASN A 158 8.72 -6.65 -12.74
N ASN A 159 9.38 -6.26 -11.65
CA ASN A 159 9.82 -4.89 -11.39
C ASN A 159 11.34 -4.73 -11.58
N ILE A 160 11.77 -3.72 -12.33
CA ILE A 160 13.18 -3.45 -12.64
C ILE A 160 14.08 -3.33 -11.40
N MET A 161 13.55 -2.89 -10.26
CA MET A 161 14.33 -2.82 -9.01
C MET A 161 14.71 -4.21 -8.47
N PHE A 162 13.80 -5.20 -8.56
CA PHE A 162 13.93 -6.50 -7.90
C PHE A 162 14.18 -7.67 -8.87
N ARG A 163 14.10 -7.43 -10.18
CA ARG A 163 14.28 -8.45 -11.23
C ARG A 163 15.68 -9.06 -11.27
N GLU A 164 16.72 -8.26 -11.01
CA GLU A 164 18.11 -8.73 -11.01
C GLU A 164 18.41 -9.63 -9.82
N ARG A 165 18.74 -10.89 -10.09
CA ARG A 165 19.22 -11.83 -9.06
C ARG A 165 20.50 -11.30 -8.40
N PHE A 166 20.47 -11.21 -7.07
CA PHE A 166 21.49 -10.58 -6.22
C PHE A 166 21.75 -9.10 -6.54
N GLY A 167 20.83 -8.42 -7.25
CA GLY A 167 20.88 -6.97 -7.49
C GLY A 167 20.67 -6.17 -6.19
N PRO A 168 20.97 -4.86 -6.18
CA PRO A 168 21.02 -4.05 -4.95
C PRO A 168 19.74 -4.12 -4.10
N LYS A 169 18.55 -4.04 -4.71
CA LYS A 169 17.28 -4.10 -3.96
C LYS A 169 16.89 -5.53 -3.53
N GLN A 170 17.38 -6.58 -4.19
CA GLN A 170 17.29 -7.94 -3.63
C GLN A 170 18.18 -8.08 -2.39
N GLN A 171 19.40 -7.51 -2.39
CA GLN A 171 20.27 -7.49 -1.21
C GLN A 171 19.62 -6.73 -0.05
N SER A 172 19.11 -5.51 -0.29
CA SER A 172 18.35 -4.73 0.71
C SER A 172 17.17 -5.52 1.28
N LEU A 173 16.38 -6.17 0.42
CA LEU A 173 15.22 -6.97 0.85
C LEU A 173 15.65 -8.16 1.71
N PHE A 174 16.68 -8.89 1.30
CA PHE A 174 17.24 -10.01 2.06
C PHE A 174 17.77 -9.56 3.43
N GLN A 175 18.51 -8.44 3.49
CA GLN A 175 19.07 -7.91 4.74
C GLN A 175 17.97 -7.43 5.70
N VAL A 176 16.99 -6.67 5.22
CA VAL A 176 15.85 -6.20 6.05
C VAL A 176 15.04 -7.37 6.62
N LEU A 177 14.71 -8.36 5.80
CA LEU A 177 13.92 -9.52 6.23
C LEU A 177 14.71 -10.41 7.22
N SER A 178 16.00 -10.61 6.97
CA SER A 178 16.87 -11.40 7.85
C SER A 178 17.09 -10.70 9.19
N ALA A 179 17.32 -9.38 9.20
CA ALA A 179 17.41 -8.60 10.43
C ALA A 179 16.08 -8.62 11.21
N TYR A 180 14.94 -8.54 10.52
CA TYR A 180 13.63 -8.58 11.17
C TYR A 180 13.31 -9.95 11.78
N SER A 181 13.71 -11.07 11.14
CA SER A 181 13.41 -12.42 11.65
C SER A 181 14.04 -12.69 13.02
N VAL A 182 15.24 -12.16 13.27
CA VAL A 182 15.88 -12.23 14.61
C VAL A 182 15.41 -11.13 15.55
N TYR A 183 14.99 -9.97 15.05
CA TYR A 183 14.46 -8.88 15.87
C TYR A 183 13.12 -9.25 16.55
N ASN A 184 12.21 -9.91 15.83
CA ASN A 184 10.92 -10.36 16.36
C ASN A 184 10.82 -11.90 16.36
N ALA A 185 11.52 -12.55 17.29
CA ALA A 185 11.62 -14.01 17.40
C ALA A 185 10.28 -14.76 17.65
N GLU A 186 9.18 -14.06 17.92
CA GLU A 186 7.83 -14.65 17.99
C GLU A 186 7.21 -14.86 16.61
N VAL A 187 7.53 -13.97 15.66
CA VAL A 187 7.11 -14.08 14.26
C VAL A 187 8.17 -14.84 13.46
N GLY A 188 9.45 -14.55 13.70
CA GLY A 188 10.53 -14.91 12.78
C GLY A 188 10.31 -14.23 11.42
N TYR A 189 10.62 -14.96 10.35
CA TYR A 189 10.10 -14.68 9.02
C TYR A 189 8.87 -15.53 8.71
N CYS A 190 7.82 -14.89 8.16
CA CYS A 190 6.61 -15.55 7.69
C CYS A 190 6.35 -15.19 6.22
N GLN A 191 5.94 -16.17 5.42
CA GLN A 191 5.72 -16.00 3.98
C GLN A 191 4.75 -14.84 3.69
N GLY A 192 5.14 -13.98 2.75
CA GLY A 192 4.38 -12.81 2.36
C GLY A 192 4.83 -11.51 3.05
N MET A 193 5.72 -11.57 4.05
CA MET A 193 6.42 -10.39 4.57
C MET A 193 7.32 -9.75 3.51
N SER A 194 7.86 -10.54 2.56
CA SER A 194 8.69 -10.03 1.47
C SER A 194 7.99 -8.99 0.58
N GLN A 195 6.71 -9.18 0.23
CA GLN A 195 5.96 -8.20 -0.57
C GLN A 195 5.77 -6.87 0.18
N ILE A 196 5.59 -6.93 1.51
CA ILE A 196 5.46 -5.72 2.35
C ILE A 196 6.80 -4.97 2.41
N ALA A 197 7.88 -5.68 2.73
CA ALA A 197 9.22 -5.09 2.79
C ALA A 197 9.68 -4.57 1.41
N GLY A 198 9.37 -5.28 0.33
CA GLY A 198 9.63 -4.86 -1.04
C GLY A 198 8.89 -3.57 -1.41
N LEU A 199 7.60 -3.45 -1.07
CA LEU A 199 6.83 -2.22 -1.31
C LEU A 199 7.43 -1.02 -0.57
N LEU A 200 7.84 -1.22 0.69
CA LEU A 200 8.49 -0.16 1.48
C LEU A 200 9.85 0.21 0.87
N LEU A 201 10.67 -0.76 0.46
CA LEU A 201 11.97 -0.55 -0.20
C LEU A 201 11.89 0.15 -1.56
N MET A 202 10.72 0.18 -2.22
CA MET A 202 10.51 1.03 -3.42
C MET A 202 10.54 2.54 -3.09
N PHE A 203 10.29 2.92 -1.83
CA PHE A 203 10.18 4.32 -1.40
C PHE A 203 11.12 4.72 -0.25
N MET A 204 11.75 3.75 0.41
CA MET A 204 12.61 3.94 1.59
C MET A 204 13.99 3.31 1.41
N ASN A 205 14.93 3.71 2.27
CA ASN A 205 16.16 2.97 2.50
C ASN A 205 15.91 1.78 3.45
N ASP A 206 16.95 0.99 3.66
CA ASP A 206 16.87 -0.33 4.28
C ASP A 206 16.54 -0.23 5.77
N GLU A 207 17.21 0.67 6.50
CA GLU A 207 16.94 0.93 7.92
C GLU A 207 15.55 1.54 8.15
N ASP A 208 15.15 2.54 7.35
CA ASP A 208 13.81 3.13 7.42
C ASP A 208 12.73 2.08 7.13
N THR A 209 13.00 1.13 6.22
CA THR A 209 12.10 0.01 5.93
C THR A 209 12.01 -0.95 7.10
N PHE A 210 13.14 -1.32 7.71
CA PHE A 210 13.18 -2.19 8.89
C PHE A 210 12.33 -1.61 10.03
N TRP A 211 12.48 -0.31 10.32
CA TRP A 211 11.67 0.34 11.34
C TRP A 211 10.21 0.53 10.92
N ALA A 212 9.92 0.83 9.65
CA ALA A 212 8.54 0.88 9.14
C ALA A 212 7.84 -0.48 9.29
N LEU A 213 8.50 -1.58 8.93
CA LEU A 213 8.00 -2.95 9.11
C LEU A 213 7.76 -3.26 10.59
N SER A 214 8.70 -2.91 11.47
CA SER A 214 8.57 -3.05 12.92
C SER A 214 7.35 -2.31 13.48
N VAL A 215 7.13 -1.06 13.07
CA VAL A 215 5.94 -0.29 13.48
C VAL A 215 4.66 -0.94 12.96
N LEU A 216 4.57 -1.31 11.69
CA LEU A 216 3.38 -1.95 11.11
C LEU A 216 3.01 -3.26 11.83
N MET A 217 4.00 -4.02 12.27
CA MET A 217 3.81 -5.25 13.02
C MET A 217 3.35 -4.99 14.46
N THR A 218 3.97 -4.04 15.16
CA THR A 218 3.87 -3.91 16.63
C THR A 218 2.91 -2.81 17.12
N ASP A 219 2.70 -1.75 16.34
CA ASP A 219 1.83 -0.63 16.72
C ASP A 219 0.35 -1.04 16.76
N ARG A 220 -0.38 -0.57 17.78
CA ARG A 220 -1.79 -0.95 18.00
C ARG A 220 -2.75 -0.51 16.88
N LYS A 221 -2.38 0.46 16.04
CA LYS A 221 -3.23 0.91 14.92
C LYS A 221 -3.20 -0.07 13.74
N HIS A 222 -2.08 -0.75 13.53
CA HIS A 222 -1.84 -1.65 12.40
C HIS A 222 -1.85 -3.12 12.87
N GLY A 223 -1.09 -3.41 13.93
CA GLY A 223 -1.06 -4.66 14.69
C GLY A 223 -0.87 -5.88 13.81
N MET A 224 -0.02 -5.80 12.77
CA MET A 224 0.10 -6.87 11.79
C MET A 224 0.68 -8.16 12.37
N HIS A 225 1.39 -8.10 13.50
CA HIS A 225 1.92 -9.27 14.23
C HIS A 225 0.91 -10.42 14.37
N GLY A 226 -0.34 -10.12 14.76
CA GLY A 226 -1.41 -11.12 14.91
C GLY A 226 -1.80 -11.88 13.63
N PHE A 227 -1.43 -11.36 12.44
CA PHE A 227 -1.58 -12.08 11.17
C PHE A 227 -0.43 -13.06 10.91
N PHE A 228 0.78 -12.80 11.40
CA PHE A 228 1.98 -13.56 11.04
C PHE A 228 2.48 -14.54 12.11
N ILE A 229 1.98 -14.45 13.35
CA ILE A 229 2.26 -15.47 14.37
C ILE A 229 1.56 -16.82 14.08
N PRO A 230 2.08 -17.94 14.61
CA PRO A 230 1.49 -19.27 14.41
C PRO A 230 -0.01 -19.34 14.74
N GLY A 231 -0.77 -19.97 13.85
CA GLY A 231 -2.23 -20.10 13.96
C GLY A 231 -3.03 -18.88 13.45
N PHE A 232 -2.37 -17.80 13.04
CA PHE A 232 -2.96 -16.63 12.38
C PHE A 232 -4.23 -16.07 13.07
N PRO A 233 -4.26 -15.89 14.41
CA PRO A 233 -5.48 -15.57 15.15
C PRO A 233 -6.20 -14.30 14.65
N LYS A 234 -5.44 -13.29 14.20
CA LYS A 234 -6.01 -12.08 13.62
C LYS A 234 -6.70 -12.33 12.29
N LEU A 235 -6.19 -13.26 11.46
CA LEU A 235 -6.84 -13.62 10.19
C LEU A 235 -8.25 -14.16 10.43
N SER A 236 -8.37 -15.14 11.33
CA SER A 236 -9.65 -15.75 11.70
C SER A 236 -10.63 -14.71 12.23
N ARG A 237 -10.18 -13.81 13.12
CA ARG A 237 -10.98 -12.69 13.64
C ARG A 237 -11.47 -11.73 12.55
N PHE A 238 -10.61 -11.41 11.57
CA PHE A 238 -10.98 -10.56 10.43
C PHE A 238 -11.94 -11.26 9.46
N GLN A 239 -11.77 -12.56 9.22
CA GLN A 239 -12.65 -13.37 8.36
C GLN A 239 -14.05 -13.52 8.96
N GLU A 240 -14.16 -13.86 10.24
CA GLU A 240 -15.45 -13.93 10.95
C GLU A 240 -16.20 -12.59 10.89
N HIS A 241 -15.49 -11.49 11.15
CA HIS A 241 -16.08 -10.15 11.09
C HIS A 241 -16.49 -9.75 9.68
N HIS A 242 -15.71 -10.12 8.66
CA HIS A 242 -16.05 -9.91 7.26
C HIS A 242 -17.31 -10.72 6.86
N ASP A 243 -17.42 -11.99 7.24
CA ASP A 243 -18.62 -12.81 7.01
C ASP A 243 -19.86 -12.23 7.72
N LYS A 244 -19.69 -11.65 8.92
CA LYS A 244 -20.74 -10.91 9.63
C LYS A 244 -21.16 -9.63 8.91
N LEU A 245 -20.23 -8.87 8.33
CA LEU A 245 -20.54 -7.71 7.48
C LEU A 245 -21.32 -8.11 6.23
N LEU A 246 -20.90 -9.18 5.54
CA LEU A 246 -21.60 -9.71 4.37
C LEU A 246 -23.01 -10.19 4.72
N SER A 247 -23.15 -10.95 5.79
CA SER A 247 -24.45 -11.44 6.27
C SER A 247 -25.41 -10.31 6.63
N LYS A 248 -24.90 -9.21 7.22
CA LYS A 248 -25.71 -8.06 7.62
C LYS A 248 -26.09 -7.12 6.48
N PHE A 249 -25.14 -6.76 5.61
CA PHE A 249 -25.32 -5.68 4.63
C PHE A 249 -25.37 -6.16 3.17
N LEU A 250 -24.86 -7.35 2.86
CA LEU A 250 -24.89 -7.96 1.53
C LEU A 250 -25.50 -9.39 1.54
N PRO A 251 -26.62 -9.66 2.25
CA PRO A 251 -27.10 -11.03 2.49
C PRO A 251 -27.41 -11.83 1.22
N LYS A 252 -27.86 -11.18 0.14
CA LYS A 252 -28.08 -11.85 -1.16
C LYS A 252 -26.77 -12.37 -1.76
N LEU A 253 -25.67 -11.60 -1.65
CA LEU A 253 -24.35 -12.01 -2.12
C LEU A 253 -23.75 -13.09 -1.23
N LYS A 254 -23.87 -12.97 0.10
CA LYS A 254 -23.41 -14.01 1.03
C LYS A 254 -24.07 -15.36 0.73
N LYS A 255 -25.40 -15.39 0.57
CA LYS A 255 -26.14 -16.61 0.16
C LYS A 255 -25.72 -17.16 -1.21
N HIS A 256 -25.38 -16.29 -2.17
CA HIS A 256 -24.88 -16.71 -3.49
C HIS A 256 -23.50 -17.38 -3.40
N MET A 257 -22.58 -16.80 -2.64
CA MET A 257 -21.25 -17.37 -2.40
C MET A 257 -21.33 -18.67 -1.58
N ASP A 258 -22.19 -18.72 -0.55
CA ASP A 258 -22.42 -19.90 0.28
C ASP A 258 -23.01 -21.08 -0.51
N LYS A 259 -23.86 -20.81 -1.52
CA LYS A 259 -24.38 -21.84 -2.43
C LYS A 259 -23.26 -22.57 -3.18
N PHE A 260 -22.15 -21.89 -3.44
CA PHE A 260 -20.97 -22.42 -4.12
C PHE A 260 -19.83 -22.79 -3.13
N SER A 261 -20.10 -22.84 -1.82
CA SER A 261 -19.11 -23.09 -0.77
C SER A 261 -17.92 -22.11 -0.78
N ILE A 262 -18.10 -20.89 -1.32
CA ILE A 262 -17.03 -19.89 -1.40
C ILE A 262 -16.92 -19.17 -0.05
N HIS A 263 -16.15 -19.77 0.85
CA HIS A 263 -15.83 -19.20 2.16
C HIS A 263 -14.83 -18.03 2.04
N SER A 264 -14.90 -17.09 2.99
CA SER A 264 -14.03 -15.91 3.02
C SER A 264 -12.55 -16.25 3.12
N SER A 265 -12.20 -17.42 3.65
CA SER A 265 -10.82 -17.94 3.69
C SER A 265 -10.18 -18.13 2.30
N LEU A 266 -10.96 -18.38 1.25
CA LEU A 266 -10.45 -18.66 -0.10
C LEU A 266 -9.87 -17.44 -0.81
N TYR A 267 -10.29 -16.22 -0.45
CA TYR A 267 -9.89 -15.00 -1.18
C TYR A 267 -9.31 -13.89 -0.28
N THR A 268 -9.59 -13.88 1.03
CA THR A 268 -9.17 -12.78 1.91
C THR A 268 -7.73 -12.84 2.42
N LEU A 269 -6.98 -13.94 2.20
CA LEU A 269 -5.64 -14.12 2.79
C LEU A 269 -4.69 -12.95 2.48
N LYS A 270 -4.42 -12.69 1.19
CA LYS A 270 -3.59 -11.54 0.76
C LYS A 270 -4.25 -10.18 1.07
N TRP A 271 -5.59 -10.10 1.08
CA TRP A 271 -6.31 -8.86 1.40
C TRP A 271 -5.95 -8.36 2.81
N PHE A 272 -5.90 -9.28 3.78
CA PHE A 272 -5.62 -8.95 5.18
C PHE A 272 -4.13 -9.03 5.55
N PHE A 273 -3.38 -10.04 5.10
CA PHE A 273 -1.95 -10.16 5.41
C PHE A 273 -1.13 -9.00 4.82
N GLN A 274 -1.43 -8.61 3.58
CA GLN A 274 -0.57 -7.76 2.77
C GLN A 274 -1.26 -6.46 2.32
N CYS A 275 -2.37 -6.10 2.96
CA CYS A 275 -3.17 -4.92 2.62
C CYS A 275 -3.44 -4.80 1.10
N PHE A 276 -3.99 -5.87 0.51
CA PHE A 276 -4.36 -5.98 -0.91
C PHE A 276 -3.20 -5.92 -1.93
N LEU A 277 -1.93 -6.07 -1.50
CA LEU A 277 -0.83 -6.37 -2.43
C LEU A 277 -1.16 -7.60 -3.29
N ASP A 278 -0.80 -7.51 -4.57
CA ASP A 278 -1.09 -8.50 -5.64
C ASP A 278 -2.58 -8.90 -5.74
N ARG A 279 -3.51 -8.00 -5.40
CA ARG A 279 -4.97 -8.25 -5.45
C ARG A 279 -5.82 -7.08 -5.95
N VAL A 280 -5.21 -5.91 -6.16
CA VAL A 280 -5.75 -4.76 -6.88
C VAL A 280 -4.62 -4.12 -7.71
N PRO A 281 -4.91 -3.28 -8.73
CA PRO A 281 -3.86 -2.69 -9.56
C PRO A 281 -2.93 -1.83 -8.72
N PHE A 282 -1.64 -1.84 -9.03
CA PHE A 282 -0.61 -1.23 -8.18
C PHE A 282 -0.86 0.26 -7.86
N THR A 283 -1.50 1.01 -8.76
CA THR A 283 -1.90 2.40 -8.50
C THR A 283 -2.89 2.50 -7.34
N LEU A 284 -3.91 1.64 -7.28
CA LEU A 284 -4.86 1.56 -6.17
C LEU A 284 -4.18 1.01 -4.90
N THR A 285 -3.28 0.03 -5.02
CA THR A 285 -2.50 -0.50 -3.89
C THR A 285 -1.78 0.62 -3.14
N LEU A 286 -1.07 1.51 -3.84
CA LEU A 286 -0.39 2.66 -3.20
C LEU A 286 -1.38 3.59 -2.48
N ARG A 287 -2.59 3.77 -3.02
CA ARG A 287 -3.64 4.62 -2.42
C ARG A 287 -4.28 3.97 -1.20
N LEU A 288 -4.37 2.64 -1.16
CA LEU A 288 -4.76 1.88 0.02
C LEU A 288 -3.67 1.93 1.09
N TRP A 289 -2.40 1.80 0.72
CA TRP A 289 -1.26 1.89 1.64
C TRP A 289 -1.06 3.29 2.23
N ASP A 290 -1.23 4.35 1.42
CA ASP A 290 -1.32 5.74 1.90
C ASP A 290 -2.36 5.86 3.04
N ALA A 291 -3.55 5.29 2.85
CA ALA A 291 -4.63 5.31 3.84
C ALA A 291 -4.37 4.37 5.04
N PHE A 292 -3.78 3.19 4.82
CA PHE A 292 -3.50 2.18 5.84
C PHE A 292 -2.47 2.68 6.84
N ILE A 293 -1.40 3.33 6.39
CA ILE A 293 -0.38 3.93 7.26
C ILE A 293 -0.97 5.06 8.14
N LEU A 294 -1.99 5.76 7.64
CA LEU A 294 -2.67 6.82 8.40
C LEU A 294 -3.71 6.27 9.40
N ASP A 295 -4.68 5.49 8.93
CA ASP A 295 -5.89 5.09 9.65
C ASP A 295 -5.86 3.63 10.15
N GLY A 296 -4.87 2.83 9.75
CA GLY A 296 -4.61 1.48 10.27
C GLY A 296 -5.58 0.39 9.79
N GLU A 297 -5.80 -0.60 10.66
CA GLU A 297 -6.55 -1.83 10.33
C GLU A 297 -8.03 -1.60 9.93
N VAL A 298 -8.57 -0.39 10.16
CA VAL A 298 -9.87 0.06 9.61
C VAL A 298 -9.93 -0.08 8.09
N ILE A 299 -8.81 0.18 7.39
CA ILE A 299 -8.74 0.10 5.92
C ILE A 299 -8.95 -1.34 5.43
N LEU A 300 -8.43 -2.33 6.16
CA LEU A 300 -8.58 -3.74 5.81
C LEU A 300 -10.05 -4.17 5.83
N THR A 301 -10.74 -3.88 6.93
CA THR A 301 -12.18 -4.18 7.10
C THR A 301 -13.06 -3.38 6.13
N ALA A 302 -12.77 -2.09 5.93
CA ALA A 302 -13.58 -1.25 5.07
C ALA A 302 -13.38 -1.56 3.58
N MET A 303 -12.15 -1.89 3.14
CA MET A 303 -11.87 -2.19 1.75
C MET A 303 -12.38 -3.58 1.34
N SER A 304 -12.26 -4.60 2.18
CA SER A 304 -12.79 -5.94 1.88
C SER A 304 -14.31 -5.91 1.64
N PHE A 305 -15.03 -5.11 2.43
CA PHE A 305 -16.46 -4.86 2.23
C PHE A 305 -16.75 -3.95 1.03
N THR A 306 -15.97 -2.87 0.83
CA THR A 306 -16.17 -1.92 -0.28
C THR A 306 -16.02 -2.60 -1.64
N LEU A 307 -15.01 -3.45 -1.80
CA LEU A 307 -14.76 -4.23 -3.01
C LEU A 307 -15.99 -5.07 -3.37
N LEU A 308 -16.47 -5.90 -2.45
CA LEU A 308 -17.65 -6.75 -2.69
C LEU A 308 -18.94 -5.93 -2.87
N LYS A 309 -19.06 -4.74 -2.24
CA LYS A 309 -20.17 -3.80 -2.44
C LYS A 309 -20.16 -3.19 -3.85
N LEU A 310 -19.00 -2.78 -4.37
CA LEU A 310 -18.81 -2.22 -5.71
C LEU A 310 -19.07 -3.26 -6.81
N HIS A 311 -18.60 -4.50 -6.62
CA HIS A 311 -18.73 -5.56 -7.63
C HIS A 311 -19.98 -6.43 -7.47
N LYS A 312 -20.83 -6.16 -6.47
CA LYS A 312 -22.05 -6.94 -6.15
C LYS A 312 -22.89 -7.33 -7.38
N LYS A 313 -23.15 -6.41 -8.31
CA LYS A 313 -23.98 -6.68 -9.51
C LYS A 313 -23.32 -7.66 -10.49
N THR A 314 -21.99 -7.71 -10.51
CA THR A 314 -21.19 -8.63 -11.33
C THR A 314 -21.08 -9.98 -10.66
N LEU A 315 -20.68 -10.01 -9.38
CA LEU A 315 -20.52 -11.22 -8.57
C LEU A 315 -21.83 -12.06 -8.49
N MET A 316 -22.99 -11.40 -8.40
CA MET A 316 -24.30 -12.10 -8.39
C MET A 316 -24.66 -12.82 -9.69
N LYS A 317 -23.90 -12.62 -10.79
CA LYS A 317 -24.10 -13.29 -12.08
C LYS A 317 -23.11 -14.43 -12.32
N MET A 318 -22.02 -14.46 -11.56
CA MET A 318 -20.91 -15.39 -11.75
C MET A 318 -21.20 -16.74 -11.09
N ASP A 319 -20.66 -17.81 -11.69
CA ASP A 319 -20.60 -19.14 -11.07
C ASP A 319 -19.41 -19.30 -10.12
N MET A 320 -19.09 -20.54 -9.71
CA MET A 320 -18.04 -20.80 -8.72
C MET A 320 -16.64 -20.45 -9.25
N ASP A 321 -16.31 -20.90 -10.46
CA ASP A 321 -14.98 -20.73 -11.05
C ASP A 321 -14.78 -19.26 -11.43
N GLU A 322 -15.78 -18.63 -12.04
CA GLU A 322 -15.77 -17.20 -12.35
C GLU A 322 -15.60 -16.32 -11.10
N LEU A 323 -16.22 -16.68 -9.98
CA LEU A 323 -16.07 -15.94 -8.72
C LEU A 323 -14.66 -16.05 -8.15
N ILE A 324 -14.05 -17.23 -8.16
CA ILE A 324 -12.69 -17.45 -7.66
C ILE A 324 -11.68 -16.72 -8.55
N GLU A 325 -11.77 -16.90 -9.86
CA GLU A 325 -10.92 -16.23 -10.84
C GLU A 325 -11.04 -14.71 -10.76
N PHE A 326 -12.27 -14.18 -10.58
CA PHE A 326 -12.49 -12.76 -10.43
C PHE A 326 -11.86 -12.21 -9.13
N LEU A 327 -12.12 -12.87 -7.99
CA LEU A 327 -11.68 -12.40 -6.67
C LEU A 327 -10.17 -12.53 -6.44
N GLN A 328 -9.50 -13.45 -7.15
CA GLN A 328 -8.06 -13.69 -6.99
C GLN A 328 -7.20 -13.10 -8.11
N ILE A 329 -7.67 -13.08 -9.36
CA ILE A 329 -6.85 -12.74 -10.54
C ILE A 329 -7.34 -11.46 -11.22
N LYS A 330 -8.61 -11.40 -11.65
CA LYS A 330 -9.08 -10.30 -12.53
C LYS A 330 -9.02 -8.93 -11.86
N LEU A 331 -9.30 -8.86 -10.55
CA LEU A 331 -9.22 -7.60 -9.79
C LEU A 331 -7.83 -6.98 -9.73
N GLU A 332 -6.75 -7.78 -9.81
CA GLU A 332 -5.38 -7.28 -9.84
C GLU A 332 -5.07 -6.61 -11.18
N GLN A 333 -5.53 -7.23 -12.27
CA GLN A 333 -5.35 -6.75 -13.64
C GLN A 333 -6.18 -5.49 -13.94
N ASP A 334 -7.46 -5.52 -13.57
CA ASP A 334 -8.36 -4.37 -13.66
C ASP A 334 -9.38 -4.38 -12.51
N PHE A 335 -9.38 -3.30 -11.72
CA PHE A 335 -10.37 -3.09 -10.67
C PHE A 335 -11.74 -2.65 -11.21
N GLY A 336 -11.87 -2.31 -12.50
CA GLY A 336 -13.12 -1.87 -13.13
C GLY A 336 -13.63 -0.50 -12.68
N TYR A 337 -12.88 0.20 -11.81
CA TYR A 337 -13.16 1.56 -11.35
C TYR A 337 -11.86 2.35 -11.21
N TYR A 338 -11.91 3.66 -11.50
CA TYR A 338 -10.78 4.55 -11.25
C TYR A 338 -10.45 4.66 -9.74
N ASP A 339 -9.16 4.76 -9.41
CA ASP A 339 -8.65 4.83 -8.04
C ASP A 339 -9.37 5.86 -7.16
N ASP A 340 -9.61 7.08 -7.66
CA ASP A 340 -10.30 8.13 -6.89
C ASP A 340 -11.76 7.73 -6.55
N VAL A 341 -12.45 6.99 -7.44
CA VAL A 341 -13.81 6.46 -7.19
C VAL A 341 -13.78 5.34 -6.16
N ALA A 342 -12.79 4.44 -6.24
CA ALA A 342 -12.60 3.36 -5.27
C ALA A 342 -12.30 3.92 -3.86
N ILE A 343 -11.45 4.95 -3.77
CA ILE A 343 -11.07 5.61 -2.51
C ILE A 343 -12.20 6.47 -1.93
N ASP A 344 -13.04 7.11 -2.75
CA ASP A 344 -14.24 7.79 -2.27
C ASP A 344 -15.31 6.78 -1.80
N ALA A 345 -15.49 5.64 -2.47
CA ALA A 345 -16.34 4.55 -2.01
C ALA A 345 -15.85 3.97 -0.67
N LEU A 346 -14.54 3.79 -0.52
CA LEU A 346 -13.90 3.35 0.72
C LEU A 346 -14.17 4.33 1.88
N GLN A 347 -13.97 5.63 1.68
CA GLN A 347 -14.25 6.65 2.71
C GLN A 347 -15.71 6.62 3.17
N ASN A 348 -16.65 6.49 2.23
CA ASN A 348 -18.07 6.38 2.57
C ASN A 348 -18.37 5.09 3.37
N THR A 349 -17.78 3.95 2.99
CA THR A 349 -17.88 2.71 3.74
C THR A 349 -17.31 2.84 5.16
N ILE A 350 -16.15 3.49 5.35
CA ILE A 350 -15.56 3.72 6.68
C ILE A 350 -16.57 4.47 7.57
N LEU A 351 -17.17 5.55 7.06
CA LEU A 351 -18.17 6.34 7.80
C LEU A 351 -19.41 5.52 8.14
N ASP A 352 -19.92 4.70 7.21
CA ASP A 352 -21.10 3.86 7.44
C ASP A 352 -20.82 2.74 8.46
N LEU A 353 -19.68 2.07 8.37
CA LEU A 353 -19.26 1.07 9.35
C LEU A 353 -18.96 1.69 10.72
N GLN A 354 -18.49 2.94 10.78
CA GLN A 354 -18.32 3.68 12.03
C GLN A 354 -19.67 3.97 12.71
N LYS A 355 -20.68 4.45 11.97
CA LYS A 355 -22.07 4.65 12.49
C LYS A 355 -22.63 3.37 13.12
N HIS A 356 -22.32 2.21 12.54
CA HIS A 356 -22.76 0.91 13.04
C HIS A 356 -21.83 0.25 14.08
N LYS A 357 -20.70 0.87 14.44
CA LYS A 357 -19.64 0.30 15.31
C LYS A 357 -19.09 -1.05 14.79
N LEU A 358 -18.92 -1.17 13.47
CA LEU A 358 -18.43 -2.38 12.78
C LEU A 358 -17.23 -2.10 11.85
N HIS A 359 -16.58 -0.95 12.00
CA HIS A 359 -15.40 -0.54 11.22
C HIS A 359 -14.11 -1.25 11.61
N LEU A 360 -14.13 -1.94 12.75
CA LEU A 360 -13.10 -2.85 13.25
C LEU A 360 -13.76 -4.17 13.67
N PRO A 361 -13.03 -5.28 13.68
CA PRO A 361 -13.49 -6.51 14.32
C PRO A 361 -13.61 -6.35 15.84
N GLY A 362 -14.03 -7.42 16.53
CA GLY A 362 -14.01 -7.49 17.99
C GLY A 362 -12.62 -7.26 18.59
N VAL A 363 -12.55 -7.07 19.91
CA VAL A 363 -11.29 -6.80 20.63
C VAL A 363 -10.23 -7.85 20.29
N ALA A 364 -9.03 -7.40 19.93
CA ALA A 364 -7.90 -8.29 19.64
C ALA A 364 -7.54 -9.12 20.86
N HIS A 365 -7.33 -10.42 20.68
CA HIS A 365 -6.97 -11.31 21.76
C HIS A 365 -5.51 -11.06 22.20
N PRO A 366 -5.12 -11.24 23.49
CA PRO A 366 -3.78 -10.85 23.96
C PRO A 366 -2.59 -11.55 23.29
N ASN A 367 -2.81 -12.64 22.54
CA ASN A 367 -1.79 -13.28 21.71
C ASN A 367 -1.64 -12.66 20.31
N GLU A 368 -2.55 -11.78 19.86
CA GLU A 368 -2.38 -11.01 18.63
C GLU A 368 -1.41 -9.83 18.78
N LEU A 369 -0.93 -9.57 20.00
CA LEU A 369 0.06 -8.56 20.32
C LEU A 369 1.38 -9.24 20.73
N PRO A 370 2.54 -8.65 20.39
CA PRO A 370 3.84 -9.16 20.82
C PRO A 370 3.91 -9.33 22.35
N GLN A 371 4.40 -10.48 22.79
CA GLN A 371 4.49 -10.85 24.21
C GLN A 371 5.94 -10.88 24.72
N LYS A 372 6.92 -11.04 23.82
CA LYS A 372 8.36 -10.99 24.13
C LYS A 372 8.99 -9.65 23.76
N PRO A 373 10.06 -9.24 24.48
CA PRO A 373 10.89 -8.10 24.09
C PRO A 373 11.59 -8.37 22.74
N PHE A 374 11.75 -7.31 21.94
CA PHE A 374 12.41 -7.38 20.63
C PHE A 374 13.92 -7.27 20.74
N GLY A 375 14.62 -7.82 19.74
CA GLY A 375 16.07 -7.66 19.58
C GLY A 375 16.90 -8.21 20.75
N LEU A 376 16.36 -9.18 21.51
CA LEU A 376 17.14 -9.98 22.44
C LEU A 376 17.72 -11.20 21.74
N ILE A 377 19.00 -11.47 22.00
CA ILE A 377 19.71 -12.67 21.55
C ILE A 377 19.10 -13.89 22.25
N THR A 378 18.04 -14.43 21.66
CA THR A 378 17.42 -15.67 22.10
C THR A 378 18.20 -16.80 21.49
N ARG A 379 19.10 -17.42 22.28
CA ARG A 379 19.68 -18.71 21.88
C ARG A 379 18.52 -19.65 21.56
N PRO A 380 18.48 -20.30 20.39
CA PRO A 380 17.54 -21.38 20.17
C PRO A 380 17.82 -22.44 21.24
N GLU A 381 16.86 -22.65 22.16
CA GLU A 381 17.00 -23.74 23.12
C GLU A 381 17.14 -25.04 22.36
N SER A 382 18.02 -25.93 22.83
CA SER A 382 18.29 -27.25 22.25
C SER A 382 17.14 -28.24 22.47
N SER A 383 15.91 -27.79 22.32
CA SER A 383 14.75 -28.62 22.10
C SER A 383 14.88 -29.29 20.73
N ASN A 384 14.84 -30.62 20.69
CA ASN A 384 14.76 -31.43 19.46
C ASN A 384 13.42 -31.25 18.70
N THR A 385 12.70 -30.16 18.95
CA THR A 385 11.61 -29.69 18.10
C THR A 385 12.21 -29.04 16.87
N ARG A 386 12.59 -29.88 15.90
CA ARG A 386 12.60 -29.48 14.49
C ARG A 386 11.32 -28.66 14.29
N ARG A 387 11.43 -27.38 13.91
CA ARG A 387 10.28 -26.64 13.39
C ARG A 387 9.92 -27.29 12.06
N THR A 388 9.20 -28.41 12.14
CA THR A 388 8.45 -28.92 11.02
C THR A 388 7.58 -27.77 10.55
N LEU A 389 7.72 -27.42 9.27
CA LEU A 389 6.71 -26.66 8.55
C LEU A 389 5.40 -27.43 8.72
N SER A 390 4.57 -27.00 9.69
CA SER A 390 3.22 -27.49 9.81
C SER A 390 2.42 -26.87 8.67
N ASN A 391 2.39 -27.60 7.55
CA ASN A 391 1.15 -27.70 6.76
C ASN A 391 -0.02 -27.76 7.76
N GLY A 392 -1.02 -26.91 7.53
CA GLY A 392 -2.05 -26.53 8.51
C GLY A 392 -2.39 -27.59 9.57
N GLY A 393 -1.96 -27.32 10.80
CA GLY A 393 -2.18 -28.21 11.95
C GLY A 393 -3.65 -28.28 12.36
N GLN A 394 -4.37 -29.24 11.79
CA GLN A 394 -5.60 -29.88 12.28
C GLN A 394 -6.30 -29.20 13.48
N SER A 395 -7.27 -28.34 13.18
CA SER A 395 -8.53 -28.32 13.94
C SER A 395 -9.68 -28.52 12.95
N THR A 396 -10.76 -29.13 13.40
CA THR A 396 -11.80 -29.77 12.56
C THR A 396 -12.52 -28.81 11.60
N LEU A 397 -12.02 -28.72 10.36
CA LEU A 397 -12.70 -28.13 9.20
C LEU A 397 -12.54 -29.08 8.00
N SER A 398 -13.54 -29.10 7.13
CA SER A 398 -13.75 -30.14 6.11
C SER A 398 -12.62 -30.28 5.09
N ASN A 399 -12.30 -31.55 4.75
CA ASN A 399 -11.10 -31.99 4.01
C ASN A 399 -10.87 -31.44 2.60
N GLU A 400 -11.79 -30.65 2.02
CA GLU A 400 -11.68 -30.16 0.64
C GLU A 400 -10.80 -28.91 0.50
N SER A 401 -10.63 -28.11 1.56
CA SER A 401 -9.90 -26.82 1.47
C SER A 401 -8.36 -26.94 1.48
N SER A 402 -7.82 -28.06 1.96
CA SER A 402 -6.37 -28.21 2.17
C SER A 402 -5.57 -28.43 0.87
N ALA A 403 -6.19 -29.00 -0.17
CA ALA A 403 -5.57 -29.16 -1.48
C ALA A 403 -5.36 -27.80 -2.19
N THR A 404 -6.20 -26.81 -1.88
CA THR A 404 -6.20 -25.49 -2.51
C THR A 404 -5.06 -24.62 -1.98
N ILE A 405 -4.70 -24.71 -0.70
CA ILE A 405 -3.68 -23.87 -0.05
C ILE A 405 -2.30 -24.02 -0.72
N ASN A 406 -1.89 -25.26 -1.06
CA ASN A 406 -0.59 -25.50 -1.71
C ASN A 406 -0.57 -25.18 -3.22
N ARG A 407 -1.72 -25.10 -3.90
CA ARG A 407 -1.78 -24.60 -5.29
C ARG A 407 -1.82 -23.08 -5.35
N LEU A 408 -2.57 -22.43 -4.47
CA LEU A 408 -2.77 -20.96 -4.46
C LEU A 408 -1.51 -20.13 -4.13
N ALA A 409 -0.45 -20.76 -3.65
CA ALA A 409 0.84 -20.11 -3.34
C ALA A 409 1.91 -20.31 -4.44
N VAL A 410 1.61 -21.11 -5.47
CA VAL A 410 2.55 -21.52 -6.53
C VAL A 410 1.83 -21.51 -7.88
N GLU A 411 1.44 -20.32 -8.35
CA GLU A 411 1.19 -20.10 -9.78
C GLU A 411 1.34 -18.60 -10.10
N SER A 412 2.31 -18.28 -10.96
CA SER A 412 2.40 -17.06 -11.74
C SER A 412 2.41 -17.50 -13.19
N PRO A 413 1.73 -16.79 -14.12
CA PRO A 413 1.46 -17.34 -15.44
C PRO A 413 2.73 -17.37 -16.29
N THR A 414 3.30 -18.57 -16.48
CA THR A 414 4.24 -18.82 -17.57
C THR A 414 3.48 -18.99 -18.89
N SER A 415 4.12 -18.56 -19.97
CA SER A 415 3.59 -18.58 -21.34
C SER A 415 3.12 -19.97 -21.77
N ARG A 416 1.95 -20.04 -22.40
CA ARG A 416 1.46 -21.26 -23.04
C ARG A 416 2.14 -21.46 -24.39
N ASP A 417 3.06 -22.41 -24.47
CA ASP A 417 3.48 -22.96 -25.76
C ASP A 417 2.39 -23.87 -26.34
N LEU A 418 2.14 -23.74 -27.65
CA LEU A 418 1.26 -24.61 -28.40
C LEU A 418 2.01 -25.86 -28.85
N GLU A 419 1.69 -27.02 -28.28
CA GLU A 419 1.85 -28.29 -29.00
C GLU A 419 0.59 -29.14 -28.96
N THR A 420 0.23 -29.64 -30.15
CA THR A 420 -0.97 -30.45 -30.39
C THR A 420 -0.70 -31.92 -30.08
N THR A 421 -1.58 -32.58 -29.33
CA THR A 421 -1.87 -34.01 -29.54
C THR A 421 -3.25 -34.37 -29.03
N SER A 422 -3.93 -35.23 -29.78
CA SER A 422 -5.27 -35.76 -29.51
C SER A 422 -5.22 -37.06 -28.72
N VAL A 423 -6.12 -37.25 -27.73
CA VAL A 423 -6.99 -38.45 -27.64
C VAL A 423 -8.11 -38.29 -26.61
N ASP A 424 -9.31 -38.72 -27.03
CA ASP A 424 -10.39 -39.43 -26.33
C ASP A 424 -10.92 -39.02 -24.95
N ALA A 425 -12.23 -38.75 -24.93
CA ALA A 425 -13.09 -38.76 -23.76
C ALA A 425 -13.45 -40.19 -23.32
N PRO A 426 -14.02 -40.35 -22.11
CA PRO A 426 -15.32 -41.01 -22.09
C PRO A 426 -16.39 -40.28 -21.28
N THR A 427 -17.56 -40.17 -21.92
CA THR A 427 -18.87 -39.83 -21.35
C THR A 427 -19.26 -40.75 -20.19
N PHE A 428 -19.87 -40.22 -19.11
CA PHE A 428 -20.99 -40.95 -18.47
C PHE A 428 -21.95 -40.09 -17.61
N PHE A 429 -23.23 -40.39 -17.80
CA PHE A 429 -24.44 -40.04 -17.04
C PHE A 429 -24.95 -38.59 -16.95
N ALA A 430 -26.25 -38.48 -17.20
CA ALA A 430 -27.06 -37.27 -17.25
C ALA A 430 -28.34 -37.45 -16.41
N THR A 431 -29.16 -36.39 -16.33
CA THR A 431 -30.56 -36.35 -15.81
C THR A 431 -30.72 -36.53 -14.29
N GLN A 432 -31.43 -35.68 -13.54
CA GLN A 432 -32.77 -35.17 -13.81
C GLN A 432 -33.06 -33.75 -13.28
N GLN A 433 -34.04 -33.09 -13.91
CA GLN A 433 -34.68 -31.87 -13.43
C GLN A 433 -35.72 -32.18 -12.34
N LYS A 434 -36.00 -31.21 -11.45
CA LYS A 434 -37.40 -30.92 -11.07
C LYS A 434 -37.59 -29.47 -10.61
N GLN A 435 -38.69 -28.88 -11.06
CA GLN A 435 -39.18 -27.56 -10.65
C GLN A 435 -40.06 -27.68 -9.40
N SER A 436 -40.11 -26.64 -8.58
CA SER A 436 -41.32 -26.27 -7.83
C SER A 436 -41.32 -24.77 -7.52
N GLU A 437 -42.41 -24.10 -7.88
CA GLU A 437 -42.69 -22.71 -7.53
C GLU A 437 -43.27 -22.60 -6.13
N SER A 438 -43.06 -21.48 -5.45
CA SER A 438 -44.10 -20.81 -4.65
C SER A 438 -43.66 -19.41 -4.26
N ASN A 439 -44.64 -18.50 -4.22
CA ASN A 439 -44.46 -17.12 -3.80
C ASN A 439 -44.29 -17.03 -2.27
N ASP A 440 -43.60 -16.00 -1.79
CA ASP A 440 -44.23 -15.15 -0.77
C ASP A 440 -43.68 -13.72 -0.73
N LEU A 441 -44.55 -12.80 -0.38
CA LEU A 441 -44.36 -11.35 -0.48
C LEU A 441 -44.16 -10.75 0.92
N SER A 442 -43.03 -10.06 1.18
CA SER A 442 -42.97 -9.13 2.32
C SER A 442 -42.00 -7.97 2.11
N THR A 443 -42.44 -6.81 2.59
CA THR A 443 -41.94 -5.48 2.24
C THR A 443 -40.77 -5.04 3.12
N ALA A 444 -39.68 -4.55 2.53
CA ALA A 444 -38.65 -3.80 3.23
C ALA A 444 -38.11 -2.67 2.32
N SER A 445 -38.03 -1.46 2.85
CA SER A 445 -37.80 -0.24 2.08
C SER A 445 -36.41 -0.18 1.43
N GLU A 446 -36.38 0.16 0.14
CA GLU A 446 -35.13 0.41 -0.58
C GLU A 446 -34.53 1.76 -0.18
N LEU A 447 -33.30 1.77 0.31
CA LEU A 447 -32.51 3.00 0.33
C LEU A 447 -32.00 3.31 -1.09
N SER A 448 -32.31 4.52 -1.54
CA SER A 448 -32.02 5.05 -2.87
C SER A 448 -30.58 4.84 -3.33
N SER A 449 -30.41 4.12 -4.44
CA SER A 449 -29.15 4.09 -5.20
C SER A 449 -29.05 5.32 -6.11
N PRO A 450 -27.86 5.94 -6.28
CA PRO A 450 -27.64 6.84 -7.40
C PRO A 450 -27.80 6.08 -8.73
N SER A 451 -28.45 6.73 -9.70
CA SER A 451 -28.82 6.16 -10.99
C SER A 451 -27.61 5.63 -11.77
N SER A 452 -27.69 4.38 -12.24
CA SER A 452 -26.69 3.80 -13.13
C SER A 452 -26.86 4.33 -14.55
N ALA A 453 -25.91 5.13 -15.03
CA ALA A 453 -25.78 5.40 -16.46
C ALA A 453 -25.08 4.19 -17.12
N ASN A 454 -25.81 3.46 -17.96
CA ASN A 454 -25.23 2.41 -18.80
C ASN A 454 -24.27 3.06 -19.81
N VAL A 455 -22.98 2.79 -19.68
CA VAL A 455 -22.01 2.94 -20.76
C VAL A 455 -21.15 1.69 -20.78
N GLY A 456 -21.42 0.81 -21.76
CA GLY A 456 -20.56 -0.34 -22.01
C GLY A 456 -19.35 0.09 -22.85
N TYR A 457 -18.16 -0.10 -22.32
CA TYR A 457 -16.92 -0.15 -23.10
C TYR A 457 -16.06 -1.31 -22.59
N PRO A 458 -15.38 -2.06 -23.47
CA PRO A 458 -14.28 -2.92 -23.07
C PRO A 458 -13.10 -2.00 -22.72
N LEU A 459 -12.75 -1.92 -21.44
CA LEU A 459 -11.67 -1.06 -20.94
C LEU A 459 -10.62 -1.88 -20.19
N GLN A 460 -10.01 -2.82 -20.91
CA GLN A 460 -8.68 -3.29 -20.54
C GLN A 460 -7.76 -2.06 -20.47
N ARG A 461 -7.15 -1.80 -19.31
CA ARG A 461 -6.32 -0.61 -19.08
C ARG A 461 -5.12 -0.65 -20.03
N ALA A 462 -5.11 0.20 -21.05
CA ALA A 462 -3.96 0.36 -21.92
C ALA A 462 -2.76 0.88 -21.10
N VAL A 463 -1.59 0.30 -21.36
CA VAL A 463 -0.31 0.68 -20.76
C VAL A 463 0.04 2.11 -21.18
N SER A 464 0.51 2.98 -20.27
CA SER A 464 0.56 4.46 -20.49
C SER A 464 1.93 5.09 -20.24
N LEU A 465 2.31 6.16 -20.97
CA LEU A 465 3.61 6.86 -20.72
C LEU A 465 3.60 7.70 -19.45
N TYR A 466 2.44 7.98 -18.88
CA TYR A 466 2.41 8.64 -17.58
C TYR A 466 3.17 7.83 -16.55
N ASP A 467 3.17 6.54 -16.79
CA ASP A 467 3.95 5.57 -16.11
C ASP A 467 5.40 5.53 -16.65
N ASN A 468 6.17 6.64 -16.63
CA ASN A 468 7.64 6.60 -16.83
C ASN A 468 8.44 7.85 -16.36
N VAL A 469 7.94 8.62 -15.38
CA VAL A 469 8.56 9.91 -15.02
C VAL A 469 9.55 9.79 -13.85
N ASP A 470 10.75 10.36 -14.04
CA ASP A 470 11.81 10.47 -13.03
C ASP A 470 11.37 11.31 -11.81
N LEU A 471 11.84 10.88 -10.63
CA LEU A 471 11.71 11.55 -9.34
C LEU A 471 12.26 12.98 -9.36
N GLU A 472 13.51 13.15 -9.81
CA GLU A 472 14.17 14.45 -9.83
C GLU A 472 13.49 15.39 -10.84
N GLU A 473 13.13 14.87 -12.02
CA GLU A 473 12.42 15.65 -13.04
C GLU A 473 11.08 16.18 -12.50
N SER A 474 10.33 15.33 -11.78
CA SER A 474 9.04 15.70 -11.16
C SER A 474 9.20 16.77 -10.07
N VAL A 475 10.19 16.61 -9.18
CA VAL A 475 10.50 17.59 -8.12
C VAL A 475 11.00 18.91 -8.71
N GLN A 476 11.92 18.86 -9.67
CA GLN A 476 12.41 20.04 -10.38
C GLN A 476 11.29 20.76 -11.15
N ALA A 477 10.38 20.04 -11.81
CA ALA A 477 9.23 20.63 -12.49
C ALA A 477 8.26 21.32 -11.51
N ALA A 478 8.01 20.71 -10.34
CA ALA A 478 7.20 21.32 -9.29
C ALA A 478 7.88 22.57 -8.69
N ILE A 479 9.22 22.55 -8.51
CA ILE A 479 10.00 23.70 -8.04
C ILE A 479 9.98 24.83 -9.09
N LYS A 480 10.20 24.52 -10.37
CA LYS A 480 10.15 25.48 -11.49
C LYS A 480 8.77 26.18 -11.57
N LYS A 481 7.66 25.43 -11.47
CA LYS A 481 6.30 26.01 -11.37
C LYS A 481 6.02 26.81 -10.08
N SER A 482 6.92 26.78 -9.09
CA SER A 482 6.74 27.48 -7.80
C SER A 482 7.63 28.71 -7.60
N SER A 483 8.52 29.03 -8.56
CA SER A 483 9.31 30.26 -8.58
C SER A 483 8.40 31.50 -8.79
N PRO A 484 8.76 32.68 -8.26
CA PRO A 484 7.82 33.78 -8.12
C PRO A 484 7.38 34.38 -9.47
N ILE A 485 6.15 34.91 -9.46
CA ILE A 485 5.57 35.71 -10.55
C ILE A 485 6.59 36.78 -10.98
N PRO A 486 7.00 36.86 -12.26
CA PRO A 486 7.90 37.90 -12.71
C PRO A 486 7.25 39.27 -12.49
N SER A 487 8.05 40.22 -12.02
CA SER A 487 7.61 41.60 -11.80
C SER A 487 6.98 42.16 -13.07
N ARG A 488 5.85 42.86 -12.88
CA ARG A 488 5.00 43.41 -13.93
C ARG A 488 5.78 44.40 -14.80
N MET A 489 6.38 43.92 -15.89
CA MET A 489 6.94 44.78 -16.92
C MET A 489 5.82 45.48 -17.68
N ASN A 490 6.01 46.78 -17.95
CA ASN A 490 5.02 47.63 -18.58
C ASN A 490 4.71 47.14 -20.01
N SER A 491 3.42 46.99 -20.32
CA SER A 491 2.95 46.78 -21.69
C SER A 491 2.75 48.15 -22.37
N PRO A 492 3.33 48.40 -23.55
CA PRO A 492 3.01 49.58 -24.34
C PRO A 492 1.74 49.35 -25.19
N HIS A 493 0.77 50.25 -25.01
CA HIS A 493 -0.31 50.58 -25.96
C HIS A 493 -1.37 49.52 -26.29
N ALA A 494 -2.52 49.62 -25.62
CA ALA A 494 -3.82 49.26 -26.16
C ALA A 494 -4.91 50.22 -25.64
N ILE A 495 -5.10 51.32 -26.40
CA ILE A 495 -6.28 52.17 -26.58
C ILE A 495 -7.43 52.04 -25.55
N SER A 496 -7.70 53.11 -24.80
CA SER A 496 -8.92 53.27 -24.00
C SER A 496 -10.13 53.63 -24.86
N LEU A 497 -11.25 52.93 -24.68
CA LEU A 497 -12.56 53.38 -25.13
C LEU A 497 -13.20 54.24 -24.03
N TYR A 498 -13.54 55.48 -24.37
CA TYR A 498 -14.17 56.46 -23.49
C TYR A 498 -15.67 56.56 -23.79
N VAL A 499 -16.52 56.55 -22.76
CA VAL A 499 -17.94 56.89 -22.86
C VAL A 499 -18.23 57.87 -21.72
N PRO A 500 -18.67 59.11 -22.01
CA PRO A 500 -18.97 60.11 -20.98
C PRO A 500 -20.32 59.85 -20.30
N TYR A 501 -20.44 60.31 -19.07
CA TYR A 501 -21.73 60.53 -18.40
C TYR A 501 -21.76 61.99 -17.94
N GLU A 502 -22.82 62.72 -18.26
CA GLU A 502 -23.01 64.13 -17.91
C GLU A 502 -23.86 64.27 -16.65
N ASP A 503 -23.45 65.12 -15.71
CA ASP A 503 -24.25 65.51 -14.55
C ASP A 503 -25.17 66.71 -14.87
N PRO A 504 -26.39 66.77 -14.28
CA PRO A 504 -27.35 67.84 -14.55
C PRO A 504 -27.02 69.18 -13.84
N PRO A 505 -27.56 70.33 -14.31
CA PRO A 505 -26.98 71.64 -14.01
C PRO A 505 -27.54 72.41 -12.80
N ASN A 506 -26.61 73.05 -12.07
CA ASN A 506 -26.67 74.32 -11.32
C ASN A 506 -27.92 74.77 -10.53
N GLY A 507 -27.71 75.09 -9.23
CA GLY A 507 -28.62 75.93 -8.44
C GLY A 507 -28.11 76.38 -7.06
N LEU A 508 -27.61 77.62 -6.97
CA LEU A 508 -27.54 78.51 -5.78
C LEU A 508 -26.38 78.36 -4.74
N VAL A 509 -26.25 79.40 -3.90
CA VAL A 509 -25.01 79.96 -3.29
C VAL A 509 -25.04 79.92 -1.71
N PRO A 510 -24.08 80.46 -0.89
CA PRO A 510 -23.58 79.69 0.27
C PRO A 510 -23.66 80.36 1.68
N VAL A 511 -23.72 79.53 2.74
CA VAL A 511 -23.43 79.84 4.18
C VAL A 511 -23.00 78.52 4.87
N GLY A 512 -22.10 78.42 5.87
CA GLY A 512 -21.14 79.38 6.44
C GLY A 512 -20.55 78.94 7.81
N ALA A 513 -19.50 79.62 8.28
CA ALA A 513 -18.97 79.72 9.66
C ALA A 513 -18.40 78.49 10.45
N SER A 514 -17.07 78.53 10.66
CA SER A 514 -16.38 78.61 11.97
C SER A 514 -15.81 77.36 12.70
N SER A 515 -14.49 77.45 12.99
CA SER A 515 -13.76 76.97 14.20
C SER A 515 -13.61 75.45 14.44
N ARG A 516 -12.53 74.91 15.07
CA ARG A 516 -11.35 75.50 15.72
C ARG A 516 -10.18 74.47 15.79
N MET A 517 -8.96 74.99 15.99
CA MET A 517 -7.73 74.36 16.51
C MET A 517 -7.98 73.39 17.70
N SER A 518 -7.10 72.45 18.09
CA SER A 518 -5.64 72.62 18.32
C SER A 518 -4.87 71.29 18.51
N SER A 519 -3.56 71.27 18.18
CA SER A 519 -2.52 70.40 18.81
C SER A 519 -2.10 70.99 20.19
N PRO A 520 -1.11 70.51 21.00
CA PRO A 520 0.29 70.09 20.69
C PRO A 520 0.68 68.69 21.28
N VAL A 521 1.77 67.97 20.96
CA VAL A 521 3.24 68.20 20.75
C VAL A 521 4.12 68.09 22.02
N SER A 522 5.28 67.41 21.86
CA SER A 522 6.49 67.35 22.72
C SER A 522 6.54 66.25 23.80
N SER A 523 7.69 65.67 24.19
CA SER A 523 9.11 66.00 23.93
C SER A 523 10.06 64.77 24.01
N ARG A 524 11.22 64.81 23.31
CA ARG A 524 12.62 64.48 23.74
C ARG A 524 12.92 63.13 24.46
N ASN A 525 14.11 62.53 24.43
CA ASN A 525 15.37 62.54 23.66
C ASN A 525 16.37 61.66 24.46
N GLY A 526 17.26 60.93 23.79
CA GLY A 526 18.68 60.80 24.23
C GLY A 526 19.14 59.51 24.94
N GLY A 527 20.36 59.06 24.59
CA GLY A 527 21.15 58.00 25.26
C GLY A 527 20.93 56.59 24.68
N LEU A 528 21.71 55.99 23.76
CA LEU A 528 23.16 55.91 23.45
C LEU A 528 24.02 54.92 24.30
N ILE A 529 24.26 53.75 23.67
CA ILE A 529 25.44 52.85 23.70
C ILE A 529 25.73 51.98 24.97
N PRO A 530 26.64 50.97 24.95
CA PRO A 530 26.23 49.56 25.12
C PRO A 530 26.97 48.84 26.27
N ASN A 531 26.86 47.51 26.36
CA ASN A 531 28.04 46.69 26.66
C ASN A 531 27.93 45.23 26.20
N GLU A 532 29.09 44.59 26.08
CA GLU A 532 29.32 43.26 25.54
C GLU A 532 29.17 42.12 26.57
N GLN A 533 29.11 40.89 26.05
CA GLN A 533 29.62 39.62 26.63
C GLN A 533 29.32 39.30 28.11
N ILE A 534 28.46 38.30 28.32
CA ILE A 534 28.83 36.89 28.59
C ILE A 534 27.68 35.98 28.12
#